data_AF-A0A2P6W2C3-F1
#
_entry.id   AF-A0A2P6W2C3-F1
#
_cell.length_a   1.000
_cell.length_b   1.000
_cell.length_c   1.000
_cell.angle_alpha   90.00
_cell.angle_beta   90.00
_cell.angle_gamma   90.00
#
_symmetry.space_group_name_H-M   'P 1'
#
loop_
_entity.id
_entity.type
_entity.pdbx_description
1 polymer ?
#
loop_
_entity_poly.entity_id
_entity_poly.type
_entity_poly.pdbx_seq_one_letter_code
_entity_poly.pdbx_strand_id
1 'polypeptide(L)'
;MTEEDRFGLSKMSTNQEVAVSFTLFVLGTLLVLSGLYPLSEIADLKPAFLGVVLMGSGYLFAIESIRELEEKDHFLSRKLMNKE
;
A
#
# COMPACT_ATOMS: atom_id res chain seq x y z
N MET A 1 -14.32 5.76 -19.71
CA MET A 1 -13.28 5.26 -18.79
C MET A 1 -12.79 6.48 -18.04
N THR A 2 -13.19 6.62 -16.78
CA THR A 2 -12.68 7.67 -15.88
C THR A 2 -11.20 7.40 -15.65
N GLU A 3 -10.35 8.41 -15.84
CA GLU A 3 -8.89 8.37 -15.64
C GLU A 3 -8.46 8.17 -14.16
N GLU A 4 -9.39 7.81 -13.26
CA GLU A 4 -9.23 7.97 -11.82
C GLU A 4 -8.47 6.81 -11.12
N ASP A 5 -8.24 5.67 -11.77
CA ASP A 5 -7.71 4.47 -11.10
C ASP A 5 -6.57 3.84 -11.92
N ARG A 6 -5.30 3.98 -11.47
CA ARG A 6 -4.13 3.44 -12.18
C ARG A 6 -3.98 1.93 -11.98
N PHE A 7 -4.53 1.39 -10.90
CA PHE A 7 -4.52 -0.05 -10.63
C PHE A 7 -5.85 -0.74 -10.98
N GLY A 8 -6.92 0.03 -11.23
CA GLY A 8 -8.20 -0.45 -11.73
C GLY A 8 -8.96 -1.32 -10.73
N LEU A 9 -8.68 -1.20 -9.43
CA LEU A 9 -9.40 -1.92 -8.38
C LEU A 9 -10.70 -1.18 -8.05
N SER A 10 -11.61 -1.11 -9.02
CA SER A 10 -12.87 -0.33 -8.97
C SER A 10 -13.83 -0.67 -7.81
N LYS A 11 -13.49 -1.63 -6.96
CA LYS A 11 -14.28 -2.11 -5.83
C LYS A 11 -13.63 -1.83 -4.47
N MET A 12 -12.46 -1.22 -4.44
CA MET A 12 -11.71 -0.99 -3.21
C MET A 12 -11.75 0.49 -2.87
N SER A 13 -12.12 0.81 -1.63
CA SER A 13 -12.10 2.19 -1.13
C SER A 13 -10.68 2.58 -0.71
N THR A 14 -10.35 3.88 -0.75
CA THR A 14 -9.06 4.41 -0.30
C THR A 14 -8.66 3.93 1.10
N ASN A 15 -9.61 3.84 2.05
CA ASN A 15 -9.34 3.32 3.39
C ASN A 15 -8.95 1.83 3.39
N GLN A 16 -9.52 1.03 2.49
CA GLN A 16 -9.14 -0.37 2.31
C GLN A 16 -7.75 -0.48 1.68
N GLU A 17 -7.39 0.41 0.74
CA GLU A 17 -6.04 0.47 0.18
C GLU A 17 -5.00 0.80 1.23
N VAL A 18 -5.25 1.80 2.09
CA VAL A 18 -4.40 2.11 3.25
C VAL A 18 -4.30 0.90 4.19
N ALA A 19 -5.41 0.23 4.50
CA ALA A 19 -5.41 -0.93 5.38
C ALA A 19 -4.62 -2.11 4.82
N VAL A 20 -4.79 -2.39 3.52
CA VAL A 20 -4.05 -3.45 2.81
C VAL A 20 -2.58 -3.10 2.71
N SER A 21 -2.25 -1.85 2.36
CA SER A 21 -0.89 -1.34 2.35
C SER A 21 -0.17 -1.58 3.67
N PHE A 22 -0.79 -1.16 4.78
CA PHE A 22 -0.24 -1.33 6.12
C PHE A 22 -0.07 -2.82 6.48
N THR A 23 -1.09 -3.63 6.20
CA THR A 23 -1.07 -5.08 6.49
C THR A 23 0.06 -5.78 5.73
N LEU A 24 0.21 -5.50 4.44
CA LEU A 24 1.25 -6.07 3.60
C LEU A 24 2.65 -5.63 4.06
N PHE A 25 2.80 -4.36 4.45
CA PHE A 25 4.06 -3.85 4.97
C PHE A 25 4.48 -4.53 6.28
N VAL A 26 3.56 -4.66 7.24
CA VAL A 26 3.83 -5.31 8.53
C VAL A 26 4.14 -6.79 8.34
N LEU A 27 3.30 -7.52 7.59
CA LEU A 27 3.55 -8.95 7.31
C LEU A 27 4.85 -9.16 6.56
N GLY A 28 5.14 -8.30 5.58
CA GLY A 28 6.37 -8.36 4.82
C GLY A 28 7.60 -8.13 5.71
N THR A 29 7.54 -7.15 6.61
CA THR A 29 8.60 -6.88 7.58
C THR A 29 8.83 -8.07 8.52
N LEU A 30 7.76 -8.68 9.05
CA LEU A 30 7.86 -9.86 9.90
C LEU A 30 8.50 -11.05 9.17
N LEU A 31 8.15 -11.25 7.90
CA LEU A 31 8.74 -12.31 7.08
C LEU A 31 10.23 -12.08 6.78
N VAL A 32 10.63 -10.83 6.50
CA VAL A 32 12.05 -10.46 6.38
C VAL A 32 12.80 -10.77 7.67
N LEU A 33 12.27 -10.32 8.82
CA LEU A 33 12.89 -10.58 10.12
C LEU A 33 12.98 -12.08 10.43
N SER A 34 11.97 -12.86 10.06
CA SER A 34 11.98 -14.31 10.28
C SER A 34 13.08 -15.04 9.49
N GLY A 35 13.44 -14.56 8.30
CA GLY A 35 14.54 -15.12 7.50
C GLY A 35 15.92 -14.64 7.94
N LEU A 36 16.02 -13.44 8.52
CA LEU A 36 17.29 -12.86 9.00
C LEU A 36 17.65 -13.31 10.42
N TYR A 37 16.66 -13.56 11.27
CA TYR A 37 16.81 -14.04 12.64
C TYR A 37 16.15 -15.42 12.78
N PRO A 38 16.66 -16.45 12.10
CA PRO A 38 16.09 -17.79 12.20
C PRO A 38 16.24 -18.31 13.63
N LEU A 39 15.16 -18.89 14.15
CA LEU A 39 15.20 -19.63 15.44
C LEU A 39 15.92 -20.98 15.30
N SER A 40 16.21 -21.41 14.07
CA SER A 40 17.00 -22.59 13.72
C SER A 40 18.41 -22.23 13.27
N GLU A 41 19.35 -23.18 13.38
CA GLU A 41 20.75 -22.98 12.93
C GLU A 41 20.90 -22.80 11.41
N ILE A 42 19.85 -23.08 10.64
CA ILE A 42 19.83 -22.93 9.18
C ILE A 42 19.05 -21.65 8.84
N ALA A 43 19.71 -20.75 8.11
CA ALA A 43 19.05 -19.60 7.51
C ALA A 43 18.22 -20.04 6.30
N ASP A 44 16.90 -19.82 6.36
CA ASP A 44 16.01 -19.91 5.20
C ASP A 44 15.68 -18.51 4.70
N LEU A 45 16.14 -18.18 3.49
CA LEU A 45 15.93 -16.88 2.85
C LEU A 45 14.60 -16.78 2.12
N LYS A 46 13.86 -17.89 1.94
CA LYS A 46 12.56 -17.88 1.23
C LYS A 46 11.53 -16.96 1.90
N PRO A 47 11.36 -16.96 3.24
CA PRO A 47 10.47 -16.03 3.91
C PRO A 47 10.89 -14.58 3.67
N ALA A 48 12.19 -14.29 3.70
CA ALA A 48 12.67 -12.93 3.49
C ALA A 48 12.38 -12.41 2.08
N PHE A 49 12.55 -13.26 1.05
CA PHE A 49 12.17 -12.90 -0.32
C PHE A 49 10.67 -12.58 -0.44
N LEU A 50 9.80 -13.44 0.10
CA LEU A 50 8.36 -13.19 0.12
C LEU A 50 8.04 -11.90 0.88
N GLY A 51 8.74 -11.64 1.98
CA GLY A 51 8.57 -10.45 2.78
C GLY A 51 8.86 -9.17 2.00
N VAL A 52 9.94 -9.13 1.23
CA VAL A 52 10.27 -7.99 0.35
C VAL A 52 9.20 -7.77 -0.71
N VAL A 53 8.68 -8.84 -1.31
CA VAL A 53 7.58 -8.74 -2.30
C VAL A 53 6.34 -8.11 -1.66
N LEU A 54 5.94 -8.57 -0.47
CA LEU A 54 4.79 -8.01 0.24
C LEU A 54 4.99 -6.55 0.62
N MET A 55 6.19 -6.17 1.09
CA MET A 55 6.53 -4.77 1.37
C MET A 55 6.42 -3.91 0.10
N GLY A 56 6.94 -4.40 -1.04
CA GLY A 56 6.84 -3.73 -2.32
C GLY A 56 5.39 -3.56 -2.79
N SER A 57 4.56 -4.60 -2.68
CA SER A 57 3.14 -4.50 -2.98
C SER A 57 2.42 -3.52 -2.05
N GLY A 58 2.72 -3.54 -0.75
CA GLY A 58 2.15 -2.61 0.22
C GLY A 58 2.51 -1.15 -0.10
N TYR A 59 3.73 -0.90 -0.58
CA TYR A 59 4.17 0.42 -1.04
C TYR A 59 3.37 0.92 -2.25
N LEU A 60 3.04 0.04 -3.22
CA LEU A 60 2.20 0.42 -4.36
C LEU A 60 0.79 0.84 -3.94
N PHE A 61 0.16 0.07 -3.03
CA PHE A 61 -1.13 0.46 -2.45
C PHE A 61 -1.04 1.77 -1.65
N ALA A 62 0.09 2.04 -0.98
CA ALA A 62 0.28 3.29 -0.26
C ALA A 62 0.26 4.49 -1.21
N ILE A 63 1.05 4.42 -2.30
CA ILE A 63 1.13 5.50 -3.29
C ILE A 63 -0.24 5.78 -3.90
N GLU A 64 -0.97 4.73 -4.27
CA GLU A 64 -2.28 4.92 -4.89
C GLU A 64 -3.27 5.58 -3.92
N SER A 65 -3.30 5.12 -2.67
CA SER A 65 -4.16 5.74 -1.66
C SER A 65 -3.82 7.21 -1.41
N ILE A 66 -2.54 7.59 -1.46
CA ILE A 66 -2.09 8.99 -1.32
C ILE A 66 -2.57 9.80 -2.53
N ARG A 67 -2.37 9.28 -3.75
CA ARG A 67 -2.83 9.94 -4.98
C ARG A 67 -4.34 10.20 -4.95
N GLU A 68 -5.14 9.21 -4.57
CA GLU A 68 -6.59 9.38 -4.46
C GLU A 68 -6.99 10.43 -3.41
N LEU A 69 -6.27 10.48 -2.27
CA LEU A 69 -6.50 11.50 -1.25
C LEU A 69 -6.15 12.90 -1.77
N GLU A 70 -5.04 13.05 -2.48
CA GLU A 70 -4.63 14.32 -3.11
C GLU A 70 -5.64 14.79 -4.15
N GLU A 71 -6.17 13.88 -4.98
CA GLU A 71 -7.20 14.21 -5.98
C GLU A 71 -8.50 14.67 -5.32
N LYS A 72 -8.92 13.99 -4.24
CA LYS A 72 -10.10 14.38 -3.45
C LYS A 72 -9.92 15.74 -2.78
N ASP A 73 -8.74 16.02 -2.24
CA ASP A 73 -8.41 17.31 -1.63
C ASP A 73 -8.38 18.44 -2.67
N HIS A 74 -7.75 18.21 -3.82
CA HIS A 74 -7.71 19.17 -4.92
C HIS A 74 -9.11 19.45 -5.52
N PHE A 75 -9.97 18.43 -5.57
CA PHE A 75 -11.38 18.62 -5.93
C PHE A 75 -12.13 19.46 -4.89
N LEU A 76 -11.95 19.17 -3.59
CA LEU A 76 -12.60 19.90 -2.50
C LEU A 76 -12.18 21.38 -2.49
N SER A 77 -10.88 21.64 -2.66
CA SER A 77 -10.31 22.99 -2.74
C SER A 77 -10.95 23.83 -3.86
N ARG A 78 -11.04 23.29 -5.08
CA ARG A 78 -11.70 23.98 -6.21
C ARG A 78 -13.18 24.27 -5.95
N LYS A 79 -13.88 23.36 -5.28
CA LYS A 79 -15.31 23.52 -4.95
C LYS A 79 -15.54 24.59 -3.89
N LEU A 80 -14.63 24.74 -2.93
CA LEU A 80 -14.68 25.79 -1.91
C LEU A 80 -14.39 27.17 -2.53
N MET A 81 -13.43 27.24 -3.46
CA MET A 81 -13.03 28.49 -4.11
C MET A 81 -14.09 29.05 -5.08
N ASN A 82 -14.90 28.19 -5.71
CA ASN A 82 -15.98 28.60 -6.63
C ASN A 82 -17.33 28.87 -5.93
N LYS A 83 -17.40 28.80 -4.60
CA LYS A 83 -18.62 29.07 -3.81
C LYS A 83 -18.67 30.49 -3.23
N GLU A 84 -17.67 31.31 -3.50
CA GLU A 84 -17.69 32.78 -3.36
C GLU A 84 -18.05 33.43 -4.70
#